data_AF-A0A5K0XC36-F1
#
_entry.id   AF-A0A5K0XC36-F1
#
_cell.length_a   1.000
_cell.length_b   1.000
_cell.length_c   1.000
_cell.angle_alpha   90.00
_cell.angle_beta   90.00
_cell.angle_gamma   90.00
#
_symmetry.space_group_name_H-M   'P 1'
#
loop_
_entity.id
_entity.type
_entity.pdbx_description
1 polymer ?
#
loop_
_entity_poly.entity_id
_entity_poly.type
_entity_poly.pdbx_seq_one_letter_code
_entity_poly.pdbx_strand_id
1 'polypeptide(L)' 'EAERIRQSRGEVFCLPDEPGIYRIWSPTHEAPGLSTSRAFGDYCLKEYGITSAPEVTQWHITERDKFIVLATDG' A
#
# COMPACT_ATOMS: atom_id res chain seq x y z
N GLU A 1 -7.29 -4.37 -2.65
CA GLU A 1 -5.81 -4.36 -2.72
C GLU A 1 -5.21 -5.77 -2.86
N ALA A 2 -5.35 -6.68 -1.88
CA ALA A 2 -4.71 -8.01 -1.90
C ALA A 2 -5.02 -8.89 -3.11
N GLU A 3 -6.24 -8.85 -3.64
CA GLU A 3 -6.62 -9.61 -4.83
C GLU A 3 -5.79 -9.19 -6.05
N ARG A 4 -5.62 -7.88 -6.28
CA ARG A 4 -4.79 -7.35 -7.36
C ARG A 4 -3.35 -7.84 -7.24
N ILE A 5 -2.78 -7.80 -6.03
CA ILE A 5 -1.41 -8.27 -5.76
C ILE A 5 -1.27 -9.75 -6.14
N ARG A 6 -2.21 -10.61 -5.72
CA ARG A 6 -2.20 -12.04 -6.06
C ARG A 6 -2.36 -12.30 -7.56
N GLN A 7 -3.25 -11.56 -8.24
CA GLN A 7 -3.40 -11.65 -9.70
C GLN A 7 -2.13 -11.22 -10.44
N SER A 8 -1.36 -10.29 -9.87
CA SER A 8 -0.04 -9.85 -10.34
C SER A 8 1.12 -10.72 -9.85
N ARG A 9 0.87 -11.93 -9.32
CA ARG A 9 1.89 -12.87 -8.82
C ARG A 9 2.71 -12.36 -7.62
N GLY A 10 2.26 -11.30 -6.96
CA GLY A 10 2.82 -10.87 -5.68
C GLY A 10 2.26 -11.70 -4.53
N GLU A 11 2.99 -11.74 -3.41
CA GLU A 11 2.60 -12.45 -2.20
C GLU A 11 2.27 -11.49 -1.07
N VAL A 12 1.32 -11.87 -0.19
CA VAL A 12 0.89 -11.04 0.94
C VAL A 12 0.88 -11.90 2.21
N PHE A 13 1.82 -11.65 3.12
CA PHE A 13 1.92 -12.34 4.40
C PHE A 13 2.69 -11.52 5.45
N CYS A 14 2.55 -11.91 6.71
CA CYS A 14 3.27 -11.33 7.85
C CYS A 14 4.52 -12.15 8.15
N LEU A 15 5.58 -11.51 8.63
CA LEU A 15 6.70 -12.23 9.20
C LEU A 15 6.33 -12.83 10.57
N PRO A 16 6.94 -13.96 10.98
CA PRO A 16 6.62 -14.58 12.26
C PRO A 16 6.90 -13.69 13.50
N ASP A 17 7.88 -12.81 13.41
CA ASP A 17 8.29 -11.85 14.43
C ASP A 17 7.44 -10.56 14.44
N GLU A 18 6.74 -10.27 13.34
CA GLU A 18 5.82 -9.13 13.18
C GLU A 18 4.38 -9.59 12.87
N PRO A 19 3.71 -10.36 13.76
CA PRO A 19 2.37 -10.86 13.49
C PRO A 19 1.37 -9.72 13.35
N GLY A 20 0.60 -9.74 12.26
CA GLY A 20 -0.40 -8.73 11.93
C GLY A 20 0.10 -7.61 11.00
N ILE A 21 1.41 -7.51 10.75
CA ILE A 21 1.97 -6.58 9.77
C ILE A 21 2.08 -7.29 8.43
N TYR A 22 1.05 -7.15 7.60
CA TYR A 22 1.04 -7.71 6.26
C TYR A 22 1.95 -6.91 5.34
N ARG A 23 2.86 -7.61 4.69
CA ARG A 23 3.78 -7.05 3.71
C ARG A 23 3.56 -7.70 2.35
N ILE A 24 3.94 -6.96 1.32
CA ILE A 24 3.89 -7.38 -0.07
C ILE A 24 5.28 -7.78 -0.49
N TRP A 25 5.40 -9.00 -1.01
CA TRP A 25 6.67 -9.63 -1.31
C TRP A 25 6.79 -9.93 -2.81
N SER A 26 7.99 -9.73 -3.34
CA SER A 26 8.37 -10.23 -4.65
C SER A 26 8.81 -11.70 -4.51
N PRO A 27 8.31 -12.62 -5.35
CA PRO A 27 8.76 -14.01 -5.34
C PRO A 27 10.17 -14.21 -5.91
N THR A 28 10.74 -13.20 -6.59
CA THR A 28 12.01 -13.33 -7.34
C THR A 28 13.13 -12.44 -6.83
N HIS A 29 12.83 -11.44 -6.02
CA HIS A 29 13.82 -10.49 -5.51
C HIS A 29 13.94 -10.63 -3.99
N GLU A 30 15.18 -10.75 -3.51
CA GLU A 30 15.50 -10.60 -2.09
C GLU A 30 15.46 -9.13 -1.70
N ALA A 31 14.24 -8.61 -1.52
CA ALA A 31 13.99 -7.25 -1.04
C ALA A 31 13.04 -7.31 0.17
N PRO A 32 13.18 -6.38 1.14
CA PRO A 32 12.25 -6.31 2.25
C PRO A 32 10.83 -6.04 1.75
N GLY A 33 9.85 -6.74 2.32
CA GLY A 33 8.46 -6.59 1.93
C GLY A 33 7.89 -5.21 2.26
N LEU A 34 7.04 -4.69 1.39
CA LEU A 34 6.43 -3.37 1.51
C LEU A 34 5.10 -3.44 2.27
N SER A 35 4.91 -2.59 3.27
CA SER A 35 3.70 -2.57 4.12
C SER A 35 2.51 -1.83 3.50
N THR A 36 2.68 -1.15 2.37
CA THR A 36 1.62 -0.47 1.61
C THR A 36 1.44 -1.08 0.22
N SER A 37 0.19 -1.14 -0.25
CA SER A 37 -0.15 -1.61 -1.60
C SER A 37 -0.11 -0.53 -2.67
N ARG A 38 0.05 0.73 -2.27
CA ARG A 38 0.13 1.90 -3.14
C ARG A 38 1.25 2.83 -2.72
N ALA A 39 2.10 3.18 -3.67
CA ALA A 39 3.25 4.04 -3.43
C ALA A 39 3.72 4.69 -4.73
N PHE A 40 4.34 5.86 -4.63
CA PHE A 40 5.26 6.33 -5.66
C PHE A 40 6.61 5.62 -5.49
N GLY A 41 7.35 5.40 -6.58
CA GLY A 41 8.58 4.59 -6.51
C GLY A 41 8.27 3.09 -6.36
N ASP A 42 9.10 2.36 -5.59
CA ASP A 42 9.04 0.90 -5.42
C ASP A 42 8.95 0.14 -6.74
N TYR A 43 9.76 0.56 -7.72
CA TYR A 43 9.71 0.07 -9.10
C TYR A 43 9.82 -1.46 -9.19
N CYS A 44 10.66 -2.09 -8.37
CA CYS A 44 10.82 -3.54 -8.32
C CYS A 44 9.52 -4.27 -7.93
N LEU A 45 8.58 -3.60 -7.24
CA LEU A 45 7.33 -4.18 -6.80
C LEU A 45 6.12 -3.80 -7.68
N LYS A 46 6.30 -2.93 -8.68
CA LYS A 46 5.21 -2.53 -9.59
C LYS A 46 4.63 -3.70 -10.37
N GLU A 47 5.48 -4.64 -10.79
CA GLU A 47 5.05 -5.84 -11.51
C GLU A 47 4.25 -6.81 -10.61
N TYR A 48 4.35 -6.65 -9.28
CA TYR A 48 3.69 -7.51 -8.28
C TYR A 48 2.44 -6.86 -7.68
N GLY A 49 1.84 -5.88 -8.37
CA GLY A 49 0.54 -5.30 -8.03
C GLY A 49 0.59 -4.04 -7.14
N ILE A 50 1.78 -3.52 -6.85
CA ILE A 50 1.93 -2.17 -6.29
C ILE A 50 1.57 -1.15 -7.37
N THR A 51 0.69 -0.21 -7.04
CA THR A 51 0.26 0.83 -7.97
C THR A 51 0.61 2.22 -7.47
N SER A 52 0.86 3.15 -8.40
CA SER A 52 0.95 4.59 -8.12
C SER A 52 -0.37 5.31 -8.40
N ALA A 53 -1.42 4.59 -8.80
CA ALA A 53 -2.75 5.17 -9.01
C ALA A 53 -3.36 5.56 -7.65
N PRO A 54 -3.65 6.85 -7.41
CA PRO A 54 -4.23 7.29 -6.15
C PRO A 54 -5.69 6.85 -6.04
N GLU A 55 -6.19 6.80 -4.82
CA GLU A 55 -7.63 6.85 -4.59
C GLU A 55 -8.06 8.32 -4.57
N VAL A 56 -9.01 8.68 -5.44
CA VAL A 56 -9.48 10.06 -5.57
C VAL A 56 -10.90 10.12 -5.04
N THR A 57 -11.10 10.91 -3.99
CA THR A 57 -12.41 11.22 -3.43
C THR A 57 -12.64 12.72 -3.50
N GLN A 58 -13.91 13.12 -3.59
CA GLN A 58 -14.31 14.53 -3.61
C GLN A 58 -15.27 14.77 -2.46
N TRP A 59 -15.01 15.82 -1.70
CA TRP A 59 -15.87 16.26 -0.60
C TRP A 59 -16.26 17.72 -0.77
N HIS A 60 -17.49 18.04 -0.37
CA HIS A 60 -17.99 19.42 -0.34
C HIS A 60 -17.78 20.02 1.04
N ILE A 61 -16.96 21.06 1.13
CA ILE A 61 -16.63 21.73 2.39
C ILE A 61 -17.78 22.66 2.78
N THR A 62 -18.20 22.57 4.03
CA THR A 62 -19.27 23.40 4.62
C THR A 62 -18.73 24.21 5.79
N GLU A 63 -19.54 25.13 6.31
CA GLU A 63 -19.18 25.91 7.51
C GLU A 63 -18.99 25.06 8.78
N ARG A 64 -19.45 23.80 8.77
CA ARG A 64 -19.28 22.85 9.88
C ARG A 64 -17.86 22.29 9.95
N ASP A 65 -17.16 22.25 8.81
CA ASP A 65 -15.80 21.73 8.70
C ASP A 65 -14.81 22.81 9.15
N LYS A 66 -13.99 22.51 10.17
CA LYS A 66 -13.13 23.53 10.82
C LYS A 66 -11.68 23.49 10.36
N PHE A 67 -11.16 22.31 10.06
CA PHE A 67 -9.81 22.10 9.57
C PHE A 67 -9.72 20.74 8.88
N ILE A 68 -8.69 20.57 8.05
CA ILE A 68 -8.31 19.29 7.45
C ILE A 68 -6.96 18.91 8.05
N VAL A 69 -6.84 17.69 8.53
CA VAL A 69 -5.57 17.14 9.03
C VAL A 69 -5.02 16.17 8.00
N LEU A 70 -3.75 16.38 7.63
CA LEU A 70 -2.95 15.43 6.87
C LEU A 70 -1.72 15.09 7.71
N ALA A 71 -1.48 13.80 7.91
CA ALA A 71 -0.38 13.29 8.73
C ALA A 71 0.16 11.97 8.14
N THR A 72 1.40 11.64 8.51
CA THR A 72 1.98 10.30 8.33
C THR A 72 1.44 9.34 9.39
N ASP A 73 1.76 8.06 9.25
CA ASP A 73 1.36 6.99 10.17
C ASP A 73 2.13 6.97 11.52
N GLY A 74 3.19 7.76 11.67
CA GLY A 74 3.97 7.93 12.90
C GLY A 74 4.92 9.11 12.85
#